data_AF-A0A9P1AMK0-F1
#
_entry.id   AF-A0A9P1AMK0-F1
#
_cell.length_a   1.000
_cell.length_b   1.000
_cell.length_c   1.000
_cell.angle_alpha   90.00
_cell.angle_beta   90.00
_cell.angle_gamma   90.00
#
_symmetry.space_group_name_H-M   'P 1'
#
loop_
_entity.id
_entity.type
_entity.pdbx_description
1 polymer ?
#
loop_
_entity_poly.entity_id
_entity_poly.type
_entity_poly.pdbx_seq_one_letter_code
_entity_poly.pdbx_strand_id
1 'polypeptide(L)'
;MSIFFLLLFAPAVFTAVQLHNHVGFIAFSEPVPAFLSDMSLKAQYDYKMILENTSIPIRTKTTNFNAWAKTYNVTTQFNQFEAQQNATRVQFEQNVTRVITQLSSVNAQITKIFENSTLSVDEQRETVEELAEQQSSQEVATLLYLRRLFNPQDPLSSKRSSV
;
A
#
# COMPACT_ATOMS: atom_id res chain seq x y z
N MET A 1 -2.86 -22.07 -52.69
CA MET A 1 -1.94 -22.88 -51.84
C MET A 1 -1.81 -22.17 -50.51
N SER A 2 -2.37 -22.72 -49.45
CA SER A 2 -2.31 -22.13 -48.10
C SER A 2 -1.13 -22.71 -47.34
N ILE A 3 -0.19 -21.86 -46.92
CA ILE A 3 0.98 -22.22 -46.12
C ILE A 3 0.61 -22.02 -44.66
N PHE A 4 0.57 -23.11 -43.89
CA PHE A 4 0.44 -23.09 -42.43
C PHE A 4 1.80 -22.73 -41.80
N PHE A 5 1.90 -21.60 -41.11
CA PHE A 5 3.01 -21.28 -40.22
C PHE A 5 2.81 -22.00 -38.88
N LEU A 6 3.54 -23.10 -38.66
CA LEU A 6 3.72 -23.70 -37.34
C LEU A 6 4.80 -22.91 -36.58
N LEU A 7 4.38 -21.93 -35.80
CA LEU A 7 5.25 -21.27 -34.81
C LEU A 7 5.42 -22.21 -33.61
N LEU A 8 6.51 -22.98 -33.63
CA LEU A 8 7.05 -23.68 -32.47
C LEU A 8 7.49 -22.64 -31.43
N PHE A 9 6.67 -22.45 -30.40
CA PHE A 9 7.09 -21.77 -29.18
C PHE A 9 8.12 -22.65 -28.47
N ALA A 10 9.40 -22.32 -28.61
CA ALA A 10 10.45 -22.90 -27.80
C ALA A 10 10.23 -22.49 -26.32
N PRO A 11 10.20 -23.43 -25.36
CA PRO A 11 10.14 -23.08 -23.96
C PRO A 11 11.43 -22.34 -23.59
N ALA A 12 11.28 -21.14 -23.04
CA ALA A 12 12.37 -20.30 -22.59
C ALA A 12 13.25 -21.10 -21.61
N VAL A 13 14.52 -21.29 -22.00
CA VAL A 13 15.55 -21.90 -21.20
C VAL A 13 15.74 -21.04 -19.94
N PHE A 14 15.36 -21.58 -18.79
CA PHE A 14 15.73 -21.03 -17.49
C PHE A 14 17.26 -21.03 -17.42
N THR A 15 17.88 -19.87 -17.57
CA THR A 15 19.32 -19.70 -17.31
C THR A 15 19.58 -20.06 -15.85
N ALA A 16 20.45 -21.05 -15.63
CA ALA A 16 20.92 -21.42 -14.31
C ALA A 16 21.54 -20.20 -13.61
N VAL A 17 20.87 -19.69 -12.57
CA VAL A 17 21.43 -18.66 -11.70
C VAL A 17 22.44 -19.33 -10.78
N GLN A 18 23.69 -18.86 -10.80
CA GLN A 18 24.74 -19.31 -9.90
C GLN A 18 24.29 -19.14 -8.44
N LEU A 19 24.20 -20.28 -7.73
CA LEU A 19 23.84 -20.35 -6.32
C LEU A 19 25.03 -19.89 -5.47
N HIS A 20 25.00 -18.65 -4.99
CA HIS A 20 25.89 -18.19 -3.93
C HIS A 20 25.25 -18.57 -2.58
N ASN A 21 25.84 -19.52 -1.86
CA ASN A 21 25.44 -19.87 -0.49
C ASN A 21 25.77 -18.71 0.45
N HIS A 22 24.82 -17.81 0.69
CA HIS A 22 24.89 -16.84 1.77
C HIS A 22 24.35 -17.47 3.05
N VAL A 23 25.20 -17.65 4.05
CA VAL A 23 24.78 -17.92 5.42
C VAL A 23 24.31 -16.58 6.01
N GLY A 24 23.07 -16.20 5.71
CA GLY A 24 22.50 -14.92 6.10
C GLY A 24 21.00 -14.88 5.91
N PHE A 25 20.31 -14.11 6.76
CA PHE A 25 18.87 -13.87 6.63
C PHE A 25 18.59 -13.12 5.32
N ILE A 26 17.58 -13.56 4.57
CA ILE A 26 17.12 -12.85 3.38
C ILE A 26 16.22 -11.71 3.84
N ALA A 27 16.68 -10.48 3.69
CA ALA A 27 15.87 -9.28 3.95
C ALA A 27 14.91 -9.01 2.79
N PHE A 28 13.68 -8.57 3.09
CA PHE A 28 12.64 -8.21 2.12
C PHE A 28 12.23 -6.75 2.29
N SER A 29 11.91 -6.07 1.20
CA SER A 29 11.44 -4.68 1.19
C SER A 29 9.92 -4.52 1.37
N GLU A 30 9.18 -5.61 1.21
CA GLU A 30 7.71 -5.64 1.25
C GLU A 30 7.21 -6.74 2.21
N PRO A 31 5.96 -6.67 2.70
CA PRO A 31 5.37 -7.74 3.50
C PRO A 31 5.42 -9.09 2.78
N VAL A 32 5.88 -10.12 3.49
CA VAL A 32 6.00 -11.49 2.98
C VAL A 32 5.16 -12.48 3.79
N PRO A 33 4.79 -13.63 3.22
CA PRO A 33 4.08 -14.66 3.97
C PRO A 33 4.91 -15.15 5.16
N ALA A 34 4.28 -15.31 6.33
CA ALA A 34 4.97 -15.74 7.54
C ALA A 34 5.67 -17.10 7.38
N PHE A 35 5.06 -18.04 6.65
CA PHE A 35 5.65 -19.38 6.40
C PHE A 35 6.95 -19.34 5.57
N LEU A 36 7.27 -18.21 4.94
CA LEU A 36 8.46 -18.07 4.10
C LEU A 36 9.75 -18.23 4.92
N SER A 37 9.74 -17.84 6.20
CA SER A 37 10.91 -17.97 7.10
C SER A 37 11.34 -19.42 7.32
N ASP A 38 10.39 -20.35 7.24
CA ASP A 38 10.61 -21.77 7.51
C ASP A 38 11.06 -22.54 6.25
N MET A 39 11.07 -21.87 5.09
CA MET A 39 11.47 -22.45 3.82
C MET A 39 12.99 -22.40 3.62
N SER A 40 13.50 -23.23 2.71
CA SER A 40 14.93 -23.19 2.32
C SER A 40 15.36 -21.79 1.85
N LEU A 41 16.63 -21.43 2.08
CA LEU A 41 17.20 -20.16 1.60
C LEU A 41 17.01 -19.96 0.09
N LYS A 42 17.08 -21.03 -0.70
CA LYS A 42 16.80 -20.97 -2.13
C LYS A 42 15.35 -20.54 -2.41
N ALA A 43 14.39 -21.12 -1.70
CA ALA A 43 12.98 -20.76 -1.87
C ALA A 43 12.71 -19.29 -1.50
N GLN A 44 13.31 -18.84 -0.40
CA GLN A 44 13.25 -17.45 0.04
C GLN A 44 13.89 -16.49 -0.97
N TYR A 45 15.04 -16.86 -1.55
CA TYR A 45 15.72 -16.08 -2.57
C TYR A 45 14.90 -16.00 -3.86
N ASP A 46 14.40 -17.12 -4.36
CA ASP A 46 13.58 -17.16 -5.56
C ASP A 46 12.29 -16.33 -5.38
N TYR A 47 11.68 -16.37 -4.19
CA TYR A 47 10.55 -15.51 -3.85
C TYR A 47 10.93 -14.03 -3.94
N LYS A 48 12.05 -13.65 -3.31
CA LYS A 48 12.56 -12.27 -3.34
C LYS A 48 12.80 -11.77 -4.76
N MET A 49 13.40 -12.60 -5.60
CA MET A 49 13.68 -12.25 -7.00
C MET A 49 12.40 -11.96 -7.80
N ILE A 50 11.27 -12.61 -7.47
CA ILE A 50 9.97 -12.29 -8.09
C ILE A 50 9.39 -11.02 -7.49
N LEU A 51 9.40 -10.92 -6.14
CA LEU A 51 8.83 -9.81 -5.38
C LEU A 51 9.45 -8.47 -5.80
N GLU A 52 10.77 -8.38 -5.81
CA GLU A 52 11.49 -7.12 -5.98
C GLU A 52 11.73 -6.76 -7.46
N ASN A 53 11.30 -7.59 -8.41
CA ASN A 53 11.48 -7.31 -9.83
C ASN A 53 10.49 -6.23 -10.31
N THR A 54 10.90 -4.97 -10.27
CA THR A 54 10.08 -3.83 -10.71
C THR A 54 9.97 -3.69 -12.23
N SER A 55 10.70 -4.50 -13.01
CA SER A 55 10.75 -4.40 -14.46
C SER A 55 9.73 -5.26 -15.20
N ILE A 56 9.10 -6.22 -14.51
CA ILE A 56 8.11 -7.13 -15.13
C ILE A 56 6.66 -6.74 -14.79
N PRO A 57 5.70 -7.01 -15.69
CA PRO A 57 4.29 -6.75 -15.42
C PRO A 57 3.78 -7.53 -14.19
N ILE A 58 2.83 -6.94 -13.44
CA ILE A 58 2.21 -7.57 -12.26
C ILE A 58 1.61 -8.94 -12.61
N ARG A 59 0.92 -9.07 -13.75
CA ARG A 59 0.38 -10.36 -14.22
C ARG A 59 1.47 -11.43 -14.38
N THR A 60 2.65 -11.02 -14.85
CA THR A 60 3.82 -11.90 -14.96
C THR A 60 4.34 -12.27 -13.59
N LYS A 61 4.42 -11.32 -12.62
CA LYS A 61 4.73 -11.65 -11.22
C LYS A 61 3.78 -12.68 -10.64
N THR A 62 2.47 -12.49 -10.81
CA THR A 62 1.45 -13.46 -10.34
C THR A 62 1.69 -14.85 -10.93
N THR A 63 2.00 -14.93 -12.23
CA THR A 63 2.31 -16.21 -12.89
C THR A 63 3.58 -16.84 -12.29
N ASN A 64 4.62 -16.05 -12.05
CA ASN A 64 5.88 -16.50 -11.47
C ASN A 64 5.71 -16.97 -10.01
N PHE A 65 4.93 -16.25 -9.20
CA PHE A 65 4.62 -16.67 -7.83
C PHE A 65 3.81 -17.96 -7.79
N ASN A 66 2.86 -18.15 -8.70
CA ASN A 66 2.13 -19.41 -8.83
C ASN A 66 3.06 -20.58 -9.20
N ALA A 67 4.03 -20.35 -10.09
CA ALA A 67 5.04 -21.35 -10.43
C ALA A 67 5.97 -21.65 -9.26
N TRP A 68 6.42 -20.63 -8.53
CA TRP A 68 7.22 -20.76 -7.32
C TRP A 68 6.47 -21.56 -6.23
N ALA A 69 5.20 -21.23 -5.96
CA ALA A 69 4.41 -21.89 -4.94
C ALA A 69 4.14 -23.37 -5.25
N LYS A 70 4.05 -23.74 -6.53
CA LYS A 70 4.00 -25.14 -6.97
C LYS A 70 5.34 -25.84 -6.80
N THR A 71 6.43 -25.18 -7.21
CA THR A 71 7.80 -25.71 -7.14
C THR A 71 8.19 -26.07 -5.72
N TYR A 72 7.77 -25.26 -4.75
CA TYR A 72 8.07 -25.45 -3.33
C TYR A 72 6.93 -26.07 -2.51
N ASN A 73 5.86 -26.55 -3.17
CA ASN A 73 4.72 -27.21 -2.54
C ASN A 73 4.05 -26.40 -1.41
N VAL A 74 3.91 -25.08 -1.61
CA VAL A 74 3.28 -24.12 -0.67
C VAL A 74 2.06 -23.42 -1.28
N THR A 75 1.44 -24.02 -2.30
CA THR A 75 0.33 -23.40 -3.05
C THR A 75 -0.83 -23.01 -2.14
N THR A 76 -1.19 -23.83 -1.16
CA THR A 76 -2.30 -23.54 -0.23
C THR A 76 -1.98 -22.34 0.65
N GLN A 77 -0.80 -22.33 1.30
CA GLN A 77 -0.38 -21.24 2.18
C GLN A 77 -0.20 -19.93 1.41
N PHE A 78 0.35 -20.01 0.20
CA PHE A 78 0.51 -18.84 -0.67
C PHE A 78 -0.84 -18.26 -1.10
N ASN A 79 -1.80 -19.10 -1.50
CA ASN A 79 -3.14 -18.63 -1.87
C ASN A 79 -3.89 -17.97 -0.69
N GLN A 80 -3.70 -18.47 0.53
CA GLN A 80 -4.27 -17.86 1.73
C GLN A 80 -3.66 -16.47 1.98
N PHE A 81 -2.35 -16.34 1.86
CA PHE A 81 -1.66 -15.06 1.96
C PHE A 81 -2.16 -14.06 0.90
N GLU A 82 -2.23 -14.47 -0.38
CA GLU A 82 -2.73 -13.63 -1.46
C GLU A 82 -4.18 -13.17 -1.22
N ALA A 83 -5.04 -14.06 -0.71
CA ALA A 83 -6.41 -13.70 -0.36
C ALA A 83 -6.46 -12.64 0.75
N GLN A 84 -5.62 -12.77 1.78
CA GLN A 84 -5.51 -11.79 2.86
C GLN A 84 -4.98 -10.43 2.37
N GLN A 85 -3.96 -10.44 1.51
CA GLN A 85 -3.41 -9.22 0.91
C GLN A 85 -4.45 -8.50 0.05
N ASN A 86 -5.21 -9.25 -0.76
CA ASN A 86 -6.29 -8.70 -1.56
C ASN A 86 -7.42 -8.11 -0.69
N ALA A 87 -7.83 -8.79 0.38
CA ALA A 87 -8.83 -8.27 1.31
C ALA A 87 -8.36 -6.96 1.97
N THR A 88 -7.11 -6.93 2.44
CA THR A 88 -6.48 -5.73 3.02
C THR A 88 -6.45 -4.58 2.01
N ARG A 89 -6.07 -4.85 0.76
CA ARG A 89 -6.06 -3.85 -0.31
C ARG A 89 -7.45 -3.29 -0.57
N VAL A 90 -8.47 -4.15 -0.69
CA VAL A 90 -9.85 -3.71 -0.91
C VAL A 90 -10.34 -2.83 0.24
N GLN A 91 -10.06 -3.22 1.48
CA GLN A 91 -10.41 -2.39 2.66
C GLN A 91 -9.70 -1.04 2.64
N PHE A 92 -8.42 -1.01 2.27
CA PHE A 92 -7.66 0.22 2.13
C PHE A 92 -8.30 1.17 1.10
N GLU A 93 -8.61 0.67 -0.10
CA GLU A 93 -9.26 1.47 -1.15
C GLU A 93 -10.65 1.97 -0.74
N GLN A 94 -11.42 1.14 -0.02
CA GLN A 94 -12.71 1.55 0.54
C GLN A 94 -12.55 2.68 1.58
N ASN A 95 -11.55 2.59 2.45
CA ASN A 95 -11.27 3.63 3.44
C ASN A 95 -10.87 4.95 2.77
N VAL A 96 -9.99 4.91 1.76
CA VAL A 96 -9.60 6.09 0.98
C VAL A 96 -10.83 6.71 0.31
N THR A 97 -11.65 5.89 -0.36
CA THR A 97 -12.87 6.34 -1.02
C THR A 97 -13.82 7.02 -0.03
N ARG A 98 -14.03 6.40 1.14
CA ARG A 98 -14.88 6.95 2.20
C ARG A 98 -14.41 8.36 2.62
N VAL A 99 -13.12 8.52 2.92
CA VAL A 99 -12.55 9.83 3.28
C VAL A 99 -12.83 10.84 2.18
N ILE A 100 -12.48 10.52 0.93
CA ILE A 100 -12.68 11.42 -0.23
C ILE A 100 -14.15 11.87 -0.36
N THR A 101 -15.11 10.95 -0.20
CA THR A 101 -16.54 11.31 -0.30
C THR A 101 -17.01 12.26 0.80
N GLN A 102 -16.35 12.24 1.96
CA GLN A 102 -16.71 13.08 3.10
C GLN A 102 -15.96 14.43 3.13
N LEU A 103 -14.82 14.55 2.43
CA LEU A 103 -13.96 15.74 2.45
C LEU A 103 -14.72 17.06 2.19
N SER A 104 -15.61 17.09 1.19
CA SER A 104 -16.32 18.33 0.85
C SER A 104 -17.22 18.81 1.99
N SER A 105 -17.97 17.89 2.61
CA SER A 105 -18.85 18.21 3.75
C SER A 105 -18.06 18.66 4.97
N VAL A 106 -16.99 17.94 5.32
CA VAL A 106 -16.13 18.30 6.46
C VAL A 106 -15.44 19.63 6.21
N ASN A 107 -14.98 19.91 4.98
CA ASN A 107 -14.37 21.19 4.65
C ASN A 107 -15.35 22.36 4.83
N ALA A 108 -16.63 22.19 4.49
CA ALA A 108 -17.64 23.21 4.74
C ALA A 108 -17.83 23.50 6.24
N GLN A 109 -17.74 22.47 7.10
CA GLN A 109 -17.81 22.64 8.56
C GLN A 109 -16.57 23.38 9.09
N ILE A 110 -15.37 22.98 8.67
CA ILE A 110 -14.13 23.67 9.05
C ILE A 110 -14.14 25.13 8.60
N THR A 111 -14.58 25.40 7.37
CA THR A 111 -14.68 26.79 6.87
C THR A 111 -15.64 27.63 7.72
N LYS A 112 -16.81 27.10 8.10
CA LYS A 112 -17.73 27.80 9.01
C LYS A 112 -17.11 28.12 10.36
N ILE A 113 -16.30 27.22 10.91
CA ILE A 113 -15.58 27.46 12.17
C ILE A 113 -14.61 28.64 11.99
N PHE A 114 -13.86 28.66 10.88
CA PHE A 114 -12.83 29.69 10.65
C PHE A 114 -13.41 31.06 10.27
N GLU A 115 -14.58 31.08 9.63
CA GLU A 115 -15.34 32.29 9.35
C GLU A 115 -16.08 32.83 10.58
N ASN A 116 -16.15 32.06 11.67
CA ASN A 116 -16.80 32.51 12.89
C ASN A 116 -15.93 33.52 13.64
N SER A 117 -16.21 34.82 13.42
CA SER A 117 -15.52 35.94 14.05
C SER A 117 -15.81 36.12 15.53
N THR A 118 -16.72 35.34 16.12
CA THR A 118 -16.93 35.35 17.59
C THR A 118 -15.90 34.51 18.32
N LEU A 119 -15.23 33.59 17.63
CA LEU A 119 -14.20 32.72 18.18
C LEU A 119 -12.81 33.32 17.94
N SER A 120 -11.95 33.23 18.94
CA SER A 120 -10.51 33.40 18.78
C SER A 120 -9.91 32.27 17.94
N VAL A 121 -8.70 32.48 17.42
CA VAL A 121 -7.96 31.46 16.65
C VAL A 121 -7.76 30.18 17.47
N ASP A 122 -7.54 30.30 18.78
CA ASP A 122 -7.40 29.15 19.67
C ASP A 122 -8.71 28.37 19.83
N GLU A 123 -9.84 29.06 20.01
CA GLU A 123 -11.16 28.42 20.11
C GLU A 123 -11.57 27.78 18.77
N GLN A 124 -11.23 28.40 17.63
CA GLN A 124 -11.46 27.81 16.31
C GLN A 124 -10.67 26.50 16.12
N ARG A 125 -9.42 26.45 16.59
CA ARG A 125 -8.64 25.21 16.59
C ARG A 125 -9.27 24.13 17.46
N GLU A 126 -9.62 24.47 18.69
CA GLU A 126 -10.25 23.54 19.64
C GLU A 126 -11.53 22.96 19.05
N THR A 127 -12.38 23.80 18.45
CA THR A 127 -13.61 23.36 17.77
C THR A 127 -13.32 22.40 16.60
N VAL A 128 -12.22 22.60 15.86
CA VAL A 128 -11.80 21.66 14.79
C VAL A 128 -11.25 20.35 15.37
N GLU A 129 -10.55 20.40 16.50
CA GLU A 129 -10.06 19.22 17.22
C GLU A 129 -11.25 18.39 17.74
N GLU A 130 -12.26 19.03 18.33
CA GLU A 130 -13.53 18.38 18.72
C GLU A 130 -14.25 17.74 17.51
N LEU A 131 -14.32 18.45 16.38
CA LEU A 131 -14.89 17.91 15.13
C LEU A 131 -14.16 16.63 14.68
N ALA A 132 -12.83 16.59 14.83
CA ALA A 132 -12.01 15.43 14.49
C ALA A 132 -12.28 14.25 15.43
N GLU A 133 -12.40 14.51 16.74
CA GLU A 133 -12.67 13.48 17.76
C GLU A 133 -14.05 12.85 17.62
N GLN A 134 -15.07 13.65 17.28
CA GLN A 134 -16.45 13.18 17.25
C GLN A 134 -16.76 12.36 15.99
N GLN A 135 -16.23 12.74 14.83
CA GLN A 135 -16.76 12.19 13.57
C GLN A 135 -15.83 12.18 12.37
N SER A 136 -14.66 12.82 12.39
CA SER A 136 -13.94 13.11 11.13
C SER A 136 -12.41 13.19 11.25
N SER A 137 -11.79 12.34 12.06
CA SER A 137 -10.34 12.41 12.32
C SER A 137 -9.49 12.38 11.05
N GLN A 138 -9.76 11.48 10.10
CA GLN A 138 -8.98 11.37 8.87
C GLN A 138 -9.27 12.50 7.89
N GLU A 139 -10.53 12.90 7.77
CA GLU A 139 -10.97 13.98 6.88
C GLU A 139 -10.40 15.31 7.34
N VAL A 140 -10.51 15.62 8.64
CA VAL A 140 -9.92 16.82 9.25
C VAL A 140 -8.41 16.81 9.07
N ALA A 141 -7.71 15.72 9.39
CA ALA A 141 -6.26 15.62 9.21
C ALA A 141 -5.85 15.85 7.74
N THR A 142 -6.58 15.27 6.79
CA THR A 142 -6.33 15.44 5.35
C THR A 142 -6.53 16.89 4.92
N LEU A 143 -7.61 17.54 5.37
CA LEU A 143 -7.92 18.94 5.02
C LEU A 143 -6.92 19.91 5.63
N LEU A 144 -6.49 19.69 6.88
CA LEU A 144 -5.45 20.50 7.51
C LEU A 144 -4.11 20.34 6.81
N TYR A 145 -3.76 19.12 6.37
CA TYR A 145 -2.59 18.89 5.53
C TYR A 145 -2.69 19.67 4.20
N LEU A 146 -3.83 19.57 3.49
CA LEU A 146 -4.05 20.31 2.24
C LEU A 146 -3.93 21.82 2.44
N ARG A 147 -4.55 22.38 3.50
CA ARG A 147 -4.45 23.82 3.81
C ARG A 147 -3.00 24.26 4.01
N ARG A 148 -2.20 23.47 4.72
CA ARG A 148 -0.77 23.76 4.94
C ARG A 148 0.05 23.76 3.65
N LEU A 149 -0.33 22.98 2.64
CA LEU A 149 0.34 23.02 1.32
C LEU A 149 0.17 24.39 0.64
N PHE A 150 -0.96 25.06 0.85
CA PHE A 150 -1.25 26.37 0.25
C PHE A 150 -0.87 27.55 1.16
N ASN A 151 -0.89 27.36 2.48
CA ASN A 151 -0.47 28.35 3.46
C ASN A 151 0.30 27.68 4.61
N PRO A 152 1.63 27.55 4.52
CA PRO A 152 2.45 26.89 5.55
C PRO A 152 2.42 27.58 6.92
N GLN A 153 2.07 28.87 6.95
CA GLN A 153 2.01 29.69 8.18
C GLN A 153 0.57 29.83 8.71
N ASP A 154 -0.38 29.04 8.18
CA ASP A 154 -1.76 29.07 8.65
C ASP A 154 -1.84 28.67 10.14
N PRO A 155 -2.21 29.60 11.04
CA PRO A 155 -2.21 29.35 12.47
C PRO A 155 -3.23 28.26 12.85
N LEU A 156 -4.28 28.09 12.04
CA LEU A 156 -5.37 27.16 12.28
C LEU A 156 -5.01 25.72 11.87
N SER A 157 -4.02 25.54 10.99
CA SER A 157 -3.55 24.21 10.56
C SER A 157 -2.21 23.81 11.16
N SER A 158 -1.50 24.68 11.89
CA SER A 158 -0.26 24.33 12.59
C SER A 158 -0.47 23.21 13.62
N LYS A 159 0.56 22.47 14.08
CA LYS A 159 0.42 21.66 15.30
C LYS A 159 0.75 22.55 16.49
N ARG A 160 -0.03 22.50 17.59
CA ARG A 160 0.44 23.08 18.85
C ARG A 160 1.78 22.43 19.18
N SER A 161 2.81 23.25 19.37
CA SER A 161 4.03 22.78 20.02
C SER A 161 3.59 22.35 21.41
N SER A 162 3.62 21.05 21.69
CA SER A 162 3.35 20.54 23.04
C SER A 162 4.38 21.17 23.98
N VAL A 163 3.91 22.06 24.85
CA VAL A 163 4.66 22.57 26.01
C VAL A 163 4.38 21.65 27.19
#